data_AF-A0AAD9VF79-F1
#
_entry.id   AF-A0AAD9VF79-F1
#
_cell.length_a   1.000
_cell.length_b   1.000
_cell.length_c   1.000
_cell.angle_alpha   90.00
_cell.angle_beta   90.00
_cell.angle_gamma   90.00
#
_symmetry.space_group_name_H-M   'P 1'
#
loop_
_entity.id
_entity.type
_entity.pdbx_description
1 polymer ?
#
loop_
_entity_poly.entity_id
_entity_poly.type
_entity_poly.pdbx_seq_one_letter_code
_entity_poly.pdbx_strand_id
1 'polypeptide(L)'
;MACSQQEKADRNYDFKCKLLSIAAEITTDALKKILFISDLPARVKESIDEPVKLFQELQNRTVISPDDVTHLVWLLEKTGNQQLAQRVTLDLVEKHNEYQDKIEF
;
A
#
# COMPACT_ATOMS: atom_id res chain seq x y z
N MET A 1 32.30 -7.69 -0.54
CA MET A 1 30.86 -8.02 -0.49
C MET A 1 30.09 -6.70 -0.43
N ALA A 2 29.65 -6.17 -1.58
CA ALA A 2 29.01 -4.84 -1.68
C ALA A 2 27.61 -4.88 -2.33
N CYS A 3 27.04 -6.07 -2.58
CA CYS A 3 25.75 -6.19 -3.27
C CYS A 3 24.51 -5.94 -2.39
N SER A 4 24.64 -5.92 -1.06
CA SER A 4 23.47 -5.98 -0.18
C SER A 4 22.69 -4.66 -0.03
N GLN A 5 23.25 -3.52 -0.46
CA GLN A 5 22.60 -2.20 -0.36
C GLN A 5 21.86 -1.83 -1.66
N GLN A 6 22.39 -2.22 -2.82
CA GLN A 6 21.80 -1.93 -4.13
C GLN A 6 20.44 -2.65 -4.31
N GLU A 7 20.39 -3.95 -4.03
CA GLU A 7 19.15 -4.76 -4.15
C GLU A 7 18.02 -4.34 -3.19
N LYS A 8 18.36 -3.66 -2.08
CA LYS A 8 17.36 -3.09 -1.16
C LYS A 8 16.83 -1.76 -1.67
N ALA A 9 17.68 -0.95 -2.28
CA ALA A 9 17.28 0.31 -2.89
C ALA A 9 16.39 0.08 -4.12
N ASP A 10 16.73 -0.89 -4.97
CA ASP A 10 15.92 -1.29 -6.12
C ASP A 10 14.53 -1.78 -5.70
N ARG A 11 14.43 -2.66 -4.68
CA ARG A 11 13.14 -3.13 -4.15
C ARG A 11 12.30 -2.01 -3.54
N ASN A 12 12.93 -1.06 -2.86
CA ASN A 12 12.25 0.10 -2.29
C ASN A 12 11.74 1.04 -3.41
N TYR A 13 12.53 1.22 -4.47
CA TYR A 13 12.13 2.00 -5.63
C TYR A 13 10.95 1.36 -6.36
N ASP A 14 11.00 0.05 -6.61
CA ASP A 14 9.92 -0.71 -7.25
C ASP A 14 8.61 -0.65 -6.44
N PHE A 15 8.72 -0.84 -5.11
CA PHE A 15 7.61 -0.68 -4.16
C PHE A 15 6.97 0.72 -4.26
N LYS A 16 7.79 1.77 -4.29
CA LYS A 16 7.30 3.15 -4.43
C LYS A 16 6.63 3.41 -5.77
N CYS A 17 7.17 2.87 -6.86
CA CYS A 17 6.56 2.97 -8.19
C CYS A 17 5.18 2.29 -8.22
N LYS A 18 5.05 1.08 -7.67
CA LYS A 18 3.77 0.37 -7.57
C LYS A 18 2.77 1.13 -6.70
N LEU A 19 3.20 1.64 -5.55
CA LEU A 19 2.38 2.52 -4.70
C LEU A 19 1.88 3.76 -5.44
N LEU A 20 2.75 4.40 -6.23
CA LEU A 20 2.38 5.57 -7.04
C LEU A 20 1.33 5.23 -8.10
N SER A 21 1.47 4.08 -8.77
CA SER A 21 0.46 3.61 -9.73
C SER A 21 -0.89 3.38 -9.05
N ILE A 22 -0.90 2.73 -7.89
CA ILE A 22 -2.13 2.51 -7.10
C ILE A 22 -2.71 3.85 -6.63
N ALA A 23 -1.87 4.78 -6.19
CA ALA A 23 -2.30 6.11 -5.77
C ALA A 23 -3.02 6.85 -6.90
N ALA A 24 -2.51 6.74 -8.13
CA ALA A 24 -3.12 7.36 -9.30
C ALA A 24 -4.51 6.79 -9.63
N GLU A 25 -4.78 5.53 -9.26
CA GLU A 25 -6.10 4.91 -9.43
C GLU A 25 -7.07 5.22 -8.28
N ILE A 26 -6.58 5.73 -7.15
CA ILE A 26 -7.43 6.12 -6.02
C ILE A 26 -8.13 7.44 -6.34
N THR A 27 -9.45 7.37 -6.39
CA THR A 27 -10.29 8.56 -6.55
C THR A 27 -10.25 9.43 -5.29
N THR A 28 -10.54 10.73 -5.45
CA THR A 28 -10.58 11.68 -4.33
C THR A 28 -11.63 11.30 -3.28
N ASP A 29 -12.73 10.63 -3.67
CA ASP A 29 -13.74 10.11 -2.74
C ASP A 29 -13.18 8.97 -1.89
N ALA A 30 -12.52 8.00 -2.53
CA ALA A 30 -11.80 6.95 -1.85
C ALA A 30 -10.75 7.51 -0.89
N LEU A 31 -9.97 8.50 -1.32
CA LEU A 31 -8.98 9.17 -0.46
C LEU A 31 -9.62 9.76 0.80
N LYS A 32 -10.75 10.48 0.68
CA LYS A 32 -11.47 11.04 1.83
C LYS A 32 -11.95 9.95 2.78
N LYS A 33 -12.46 8.83 2.26
CA LYS A 33 -12.84 7.67 3.07
C LYS A 33 -11.62 7.06 3.76
N ILE A 34 -10.49 6.93 3.07
CA ILE A 34 -9.25 6.38 3.63
C ILE A 34 -8.79 7.29 4.77
N LEU A 35 -8.74 8.60 4.54
CA LEU A 35 -8.43 9.59 5.58
C LEU A 35 -9.39 9.52 6.76
N PHE A 36 -10.68 9.27 6.52
CA PHE A 36 -11.66 9.14 7.59
C PHE A 36 -11.36 7.92 8.49
N ILE A 37 -11.11 6.75 7.89
CA ILE A 37 -10.82 5.50 8.62
C ILE A 37 -9.39 5.41 9.15
N SER A 38 -8.46 6.19 8.59
CA SER A 38 -7.05 6.16 8.99
C SER A 38 -6.88 6.76 10.38
N ASP A 39 -6.03 6.15 11.20
CA ASP A 39 -5.66 6.65 12.53
C ASP A 39 -4.63 7.79 12.47
N LEU A 40 -4.81 8.71 11.52
CA LEU A 40 -3.95 9.87 11.35
C LEU A 40 -4.47 11.05 12.18
N PRO A 41 -3.58 11.90 12.74
CA PRO A 41 -4.02 13.12 13.40
C PRO A 41 -4.65 14.07 12.38
N ALA A 42 -5.66 14.85 12.81
CA ALA A 42 -6.44 15.73 11.94
C ALA A 42 -5.56 16.68 11.11
N ARG A 43 -4.50 17.24 11.69
CA ARG A 43 -3.53 18.11 10.98
C ARG A 43 -2.87 17.43 9.79
N VAL A 44 -2.57 16.14 9.91
CA VAL A 44 -1.97 15.36 8.81
C VAL A 44 -3.03 15.09 7.76
N LYS A 45 -4.26 14.76 8.16
CA LYS A 45 -5.38 14.57 7.22
C LYS A 45 -5.68 15.82 6.40
N GLU A 46 -5.63 17.00 7.02
CA GLU A 46 -5.80 18.29 6.33
C GLU A 46 -4.67 18.61 5.36
N SER A 47 -3.47 18.08 5.60
CA SER A 47 -2.32 18.27 4.72
C SER A 47 -2.31 17.28 3.54
N ILE A 48 -3.08 16.19 3.63
CA ILE A 48 -3.18 15.16 2.59
C ILE A 48 -4.32 15.52 1.64
N ASP A 49 -3.97 16.17 0.53
CA ASP A 49 -4.88 16.43 -0.59
C ASP A 49 -4.78 15.35 -1.69
N GLU A 50 -3.67 14.61 -1.71
CA GLU A 50 -3.34 13.64 -2.76
C GLU A 50 -3.13 12.25 -2.18
N PRO A 51 -3.55 11.18 -2.89
CA PRO A 51 -3.38 9.81 -2.42
C PRO A 51 -1.90 9.42 -2.29
N VAL A 52 -1.01 10.05 -3.08
CA VAL A 52 0.43 9.88 -2.95
C VAL A 52 0.93 10.37 -1.58
N LYS A 53 0.45 11.52 -1.11
CA LYS A 53 0.82 12.07 0.20
C LYS A 53 0.36 11.17 1.33
N LEU A 54 -0.81 10.55 1.20
CA LEU A 54 -1.28 9.55 2.16
C LEU A 54 -0.26 8.40 2.28
N PHE A 55 0.16 7.82 1.16
CA PHE A 55 1.11 6.71 1.18
C PHE A 55 2.50 7.10 1.65
N GLN A 56 2.95 8.33 1.37
CA GLN A 56 4.18 8.86 1.95
C GLN A 56 4.07 8.98 3.46
N GLU A 57 2.95 9.48 3.99
CA GLU A 57 2.73 9.58 5.44
C GLU A 57 2.64 8.21 6.12
N LEU A 58 1.98 7.23 5.48
CA LEU A 58 1.93 5.86 5.99
C LEU A 58 3.32 5.20 5.99
N GLN A 59 4.15 5.45 4.96
CA GLN A 59 5.55 4.99 4.94
C GLN A 59 6.39 5.69 6.01
N ASN A 60 6.27 7.02 6.14
CA ASN A 60 6.99 7.81 7.14
C ASN A 60 6.70 7.33 8.57
N ARG A 61 5.44 6.93 8.82
CA ARG A 61 4.99 6.36 10.09
C ARG A 61 5.25 4.87 10.23
N THR A 62 5.91 4.25 9.26
CA THR A 62 6.22 2.82 9.24
C THR A 62 4.97 1.93 9.33
N VAL A 63 3.81 2.46 8.92
CA VAL A 63 2.53 1.74 8.86
C VAL A 63 2.50 0.78 7.68
N ILE A 64 3.20 1.14 6.61
CA ILE A 64 3.38 0.30 5.43
C ILE A 64 4.86 0.22 5.09
N SER A 65 5.30 -0.94 4.63
CA SER A 65 6.67 -1.26 4.23
C SER A 65 6.64 -2.25 3.08
N PRO A 66 7.74 -2.38 2.30
CA PRO A 66 7.84 -3.41 1.27
C PRO A 66 7.61 -4.84 1.80
N ASP A 67 7.94 -5.09 3.07
CA ASP A 67 7.69 -6.36 3.73
C ASP A 67 6.29 -6.45 4.39
N ASP A 68 5.62 -5.32 4.63
CA ASP A 68 4.31 -5.28 5.32
C ASP A 68 3.36 -4.27 4.67
N VAL A 69 2.45 -4.79 3.86
CA VAL A 69 1.42 -4.02 3.14
C VAL A 69 0.02 -4.31 3.64
N THR A 70 -0.12 -5.14 4.68
CA THR A 70 -1.41 -5.60 5.20
C THR A 70 -2.29 -4.43 5.63
N HIS A 71 -1.69 -3.42 6.25
CA HIS A 71 -2.41 -2.21 6.64
C HIS A 71 -2.97 -1.44 5.44
N LEU A 72 -2.21 -1.38 4.34
CA LEU A 72 -2.62 -0.75 3.10
C LEU A 72 -3.81 -1.48 2.45
N VAL A 73 -3.70 -2.80 2.35
CA VAL A 73 -4.74 -3.68 1.80
C VAL A 73 -6.03 -3.48 2.58
N TRP A 74 -5.95 -3.52 3.91
CA TRP A 74 -7.11 -3.32 4.79
C TRP A 74 -7.77 -1.95 4.58
N LEU A 75 -6.99 -0.87 4.46
CA LEU A 75 -7.53 0.47 4.18
C LEU A 75 -8.23 0.53 2.81
N LEU A 76 -7.66 -0.10 1.79
CA LEU A 76 -8.23 -0.14 0.44
C LEU A 76 -9.52 -0.96 0.41
N GLU A 77 -9.57 -2.12 1.07
CA GLU A 77 -10.79 -2.92 1.18
C GLU A 77 -11.91 -2.16 1.90
N LYS A 78 -11.60 -1.50 3.01
CA LYS A 78 -12.57 -0.72 3.79
C LYS A 78 -13.14 0.47 3.04
N THR A 79 -12.42 0.98 2.06
CA THR A 79 -12.86 2.13 1.24
C THR A 79 -13.57 1.74 -0.04
N GLY A 80 -13.74 0.43 -0.28
CA GLY A 80 -14.39 -0.11 -1.48
C GLY A 80 -13.44 -0.29 -2.67
N ASN A 81 -12.13 -0.11 -2.46
CA ASN A 81 -11.10 -0.30 -3.49
C ASN A 81 -10.50 -1.70 -3.43
N GLN A 82 -11.35 -2.73 -3.35
CA GLN A 82 -10.92 -4.12 -3.24
C GLN A 82 -10.04 -4.57 -4.42
N GLN A 83 -10.25 -4.01 -5.61
CA GLN A 83 -9.41 -4.30 -6.78
C GLN A 83 -7.98 -3.77 -6.59
N LEU A 84 -7.85 -2.56 -6.04
CA LEU A 84 -6.54 -1.98 -5.71
C LEU A 84 -5.87 -2.74 -4.56
N ALA A 85 -6.65 -3.17 -3.57
CA ALA A 85 -6.16 -3.99 -2.45
C ALA A 85 -5.59 -5.33 -2.93
N GLN A 86 -6.28 -5.97 -3.89
CA GLN A 86 -5.80 -7.19 -4.54
C GLN A 86 -4.55 -6.94 -5.36
N ARG A 87 -4.49 -5.86 -6.14
CA ARG A 87 -3.25 -5.48 -6.85
C ARG A 87 -2.10 -5.26 -5.89
N VAL A 88 -2.28 -4.46 -4.83
CA VAL A 88 -1.27 -4.27 -3.76
C VAL A 88 -0.76 -5.61 -3.24
N THR A 89 -1.66 -6.54 -2.96
CA THR A 89 -1.29 -7.87 -2.46
C THR A 89 -0.52 -8.66 -3.51
N LEU A 90 -0.96 -8.68 -4.77
CA LEU A 90 -0.33 -9.42 -5.85
C LEU A 90 1.02 -8.83 -6.29
N ASP A 91 1.10 -7.51 -6.44
CA ASP A 91 2.26 -6.77 -6.93
C ASP A 91 3.35 -6.63 -5.85
N LEU A 92 3.00 -6.64 -4.56
CA LEU A 92 3.95 -6.39 -3.46
C LEU A 92 4.26 -7.65 -2.64
N VAL A 93 3.37 -8.66 -2.63
CA VAL A 93 3.67 -9.98 -2.08
C VAL A 93 4.25 -10.86 -3.19
N GLU A 94 5.39 -10.47 -3.74
CA GLU A 94 6.23 -11.40 -4.50
C GLU A 94 6.96 -12.35 -3.54
N LYS A 95 6.21 -13.24 -2.86
CA LYS A 95 6.67 -14.57 -2.41
C LYS A 95 5.56 -15.36 -1.73
N HIS A 96 5.31 -16.54 -2.32
CA HIS A 96 4.60 -17.70 -1.79
C HIS A 96 3.11 -17.56 -1.50
N ASN A 97 2.29 -17.76 -2.53
CA ASN A 97 1.04 -18.50 -2.34
C ASN A 97 0.90 -19.59 -3.40
N GLU A 98 1.71 -20.64 -3.23
CA GLU A 98 1.47 -21.98 -3.76
C GLU A 98 0.47 -22.75 -2.87
N TYR A 99 -0.50 -22.06 -2.26
CA TYR A 99 -1.50 -22.65 -1.36
C TYR A 99 -2.88 -21.99 -1.56
N GLN A 100 -3.44 -22.10 -2.76
CA GLN A 100 -4.90 -22.08 -2.95
C GLN A 100 -5.35 -23.12 -3.99
N ASP A 101 -4.61 -24.22 -4.13
CA ASP A 101 -5.11 -25.45 -4.74
C ASP A 101 -5.30 -26.47 -3.62
N LYS A 102 -6.48 -26.42 -2.96
CA LYS A 102 -7.10 -27.43 -2.08
C LYS A 102 -8.30 -26.81 -1.35
N ILE A 103 -9.31 -26.37 -2.11
CA ILE A 103 -10.69 -26.54 -1.66
C ILE A 103 -11.27 -27.63 -2.56
N GLU A 104 -10.89 -28.87 -2.28
CA GLU A 104 -11.71 -30.03 -2.60
C GLU A 104 -12.61 -30.25 -1.39
N PHE A 105 -13.91 -30.10 -1.60
CA PHE A 105 -14.95 -30.69 -0.75
C PHE A 105 -16.00 -31.31 -1.67
#